data_AF-W7FPG1-F1
#
_entry.id   AF-W7FPG1-F1
#
_cell.length_a   1.000
_cell.length_b   1.000
_cell.length_c   1.000
_cell.angle_alpha   90.00
_cell.angle_beta   90.00
_cell.angle_gamma   90.00
#
_symmetry.space_group_name_H-M   'P 1'
#
loop_
_entity.id
_entity.type
_entity.pdbx_description
1 polymer ?
#
loop_
_entity_poly.entity_id
_entity_poly.type
_entity_poly.pdbx_seq_one_letter_code
_entity_poly.pdbx_strand_id
1 'polypeptide(L)'
;MAKDKKQQKKPSKKTPAPCPLSTKVTVKKEIKKEKKTGIKDNPLIFEKKKRSNIIGVGVRPKKDLSKYVKWPRYIRIQRKKKILLQRLKVPPSINQFNHTLPKSQTQDLLNFLKAYKPESKTDKKQRLLNKAKEALNKNITKDKKPLFLKYGINHITKLVENKKANLVVIANDVSPIELVLFLPALCRLKEVPYCIVKDKATLGKLVHKKTATAVCLESVKKEDQEKLDYFAKVCKENFNDNVDLRRKWGGQKMSAKSMLLKKMKDKARKIEEAKKKEISAKL
;
A
#
# COMPACT_ATOMS: atom_id res chain seq x y z
N MET A 1 0.02 8.01 -58.20
CA MET A 1 0.42 6.64 -57.84
C MET A 1 0.58 6.55 -56.32
N ALA A 2 -0.04 5.54 -55.71
CA ALA A 2 -0.44 5.51 -54.31
C ALA A 2 0.72 5.39 -53.31
N LYS A 3 0.61 6.10 -52.18
CA LYS A 3 1.53 6.03 -51.04
C LYS A 3 1.29 4.78 -50.20
N ASP A 4 2.35 4.02 -49.93
CA ASP A 4 2.40 2.89 -49.00
C ASP A 4 1.98 3.28 -47.58
N LYS A 5 0.97 2.57 -47.04
CA LYS A 5 0.63 2.61 -45.61
C LYS A 5 1.39 1.51 -44.86
N LYS A 6 2.50 1.89 -44.20
CA LYS A 6 3.13 1.09 -43.14
C LYS A 6 2.11 0.76 -42.04
N GLN A 7 1.71 -0.51 -41.92
CA GLN A 7 1.00 -1.02 -40.75
C GLN A 7 1.98 -1.22 -39.58
N GLN A 8 1.75 -0.50 -38.49
CA GLN A 8 2.45 -0.72 -37.22
C GLN A 8 1.99 -2.05 -36.58
N LYS A 9 2.90 -3.02 -36.46
CA LYS A 9 2.69 -4.23 -35.64
C LYS A 9 2.63 -3.84 -34.15
N LYS A 10 1.53 -4.17 -33.47
CA LYS A 10 1.42 -4.07 -32.00
C LYS A 10 2.30 -5.15 -31.35
N PRO A 11 2.93 -4.89 -30.18
CA PRO A 11 3.79 -5.87 -29.53
C PRO A 11 2.96 -7.04 -28.97
N SER A 12 3.46 -8.26 -29.20
CA SER A 12 2.92 -9.48 -28.59
C SER A 12 3.08 -9.40 -27.07
N LYS A 13 2.06 -9.88 -26.33
CA LYS A 13 2.19 -10.10 -24.88
C LYS A 13 3.29 -11.16 -24.66
N LYS A 14 4.49 -10.75 -24.27
CA LYS A 14 5.53 -11.67 -23.80
C LYS A 14 5.06 -12.27 -22.47
N THR A 15 4.85 -13.58 -22.43
CA THR A 15 4.78 -14.36 -21.20
C THR A 15 6.14 -14.31 -20.48
N PRO A 16 6.19 -14.26 -19.15
CA PRO A 16 7.46 -14.29 -18.42
C PRO A 16 8.18 -15.63 -18.62
N ALA A 17 9.51 -15.61 -18.63
CA ALA A 17 10.33 -16.82 -18.69
C ALA A 17 10.15 -17.67 -17.41
N PRO A 18 10.14 -19.01 -17.52
CA PRO A 18 10.01 -19.90 -16.37
C PRO A 18 11.26 -19.88 -15.48
N CYS A 19 11.06 -20.20 -14.20
CA CYS A 19 12.10 -20.24 -13.17
C CYS A 19 13.04 -21.45 -13.38
N PRO A 20 14.38 -21.28 -13.28
CA PRO A 20 15.37 -22.29 -13.71
C PRO A 20 15.45 -23.56 -12.84
N LEU A 21 14.71 -23.66 -11.72
CA LEU A 21 14.76 -24.79 -10.79
C LEU A 21 13.50 -25.70 -10.79
N SER A 22 12.65 -25.61 -11.82
CA SER A 22 11.50 -26.52 -11.94
C SER A 22 11.81 -27.64 -12.94
N THR A 23 11.88 -28.89 -12.46
CA THR A 23 12.01 -30.11 -13.30
C THR A 23 10.70 -30.53 -13.96
N LYS A 24 9.62 -29.77 -13.82
CA LYS A 24 8.36 -30.04 -14.52
C LYS A 24 8.37 -29.39 -15.90
N VAL A 25 8.74 -30.17 -16.91
CA VAL A 25 8.47 -29.85 -18.32
C VAL A 25 6.95 -29.69 -18.46
N THR A 26 6.49 -28.47 -18.69
CA THR A 26 5.09 -28.23 -19.08
C THR A 26 4.89 -28.78 -20.48
N VAL A 27 4.46 -30.04 -20.57
CA VAL A 27 3.94 -30.62 -21.80
C VAL A 27 2.67 -29.84 -22.15
N LYS A 28 2.74 -29.02 -23.20
CA LYS A 28 1.53 -28.49 -23.84
C LYS A 28 0.77 -29.69 -24.36
N LYS A 29 -0.31 -30.08 -23.67
CA LYS A 29 -1.28 -31.02 -24.22
C LYS A 29 -1.96 -30.30 -25.39
N GLU A 30 -1.41 -30.47 -26.58
CA GLU A 30 -2.07 -30.07 -27.82
C GLU A 30 -3.27 -30.99 -28.00
N ILE A 31 -4.39 -30.60 -27.39
CA ILE A 31 -5.69 -31.15 -27.76
C ILE A 31 -5.94 -30.64 -29.18
N LYS A 32 -5.54 -31.42 -30.19
CA LYS A 32 -6.04 -31.26 -31.56
C LYS A 32 -7.55 -31.45 -31.47
N LYS A 33 -8.28 -30.33 -31.34
CA LYS A 33 -9.71 -30.33 -31.61
C LYS A 33 -9.86 -30.78 -33.05
N GLU A 34 -10.38 -31.98 -33.25
CA GLU A 34 -10.85 -32.42 -34.56
C GLU A 34 -11.72 -31.31 -35.14
N LYS A 35 -11.35 -30.80 -36.31
CA LYS A 35 -12.18 -29.86 -37.04
C LYS A 35 -13.45 -30.64 -37.37
N LYS A 36 -14.54 -30.34 -36.68
CA LYS A 36 -15.88 -30.80 -37.07
C LYS A 36 -16.13 -30.33 -38.50
N THR A 37 -15.92 -31.21 -39.47
CA THR A 37 -16.37 -31.05 -40.85
C THR A 37 -17.87 -31.33 -40.86
N GLY A 38 -18.65 -30.38 -40.33
CA GLY A 38 -20.06 -30.61 -40.06
C GLY A 38 -20.80 -29.34 -39.71
N ILE A 39 -21.11 -28.58 -40.76
CA ILE A 39 -22.27 -27.72 -41.05
C ILE A 39 -21.72 -26.60 -41.92
N LYS A 40 -21.95 -26.77 -43.23
CA LYS A 40 -21.66 -25.78 -44.26
C LYS A 40 -22.27 -24.45 -43.85
N ASP A 41 -21.54 -23.37 -44.10
CA ASP A 41 -22.05 -22.00 -44.15
C ASP A 41 -23.26 -21.96 -45.08
N ASN A 42 -24.45 -22.22 -44.54
CA ASN A 42 -25.68 -22.17 -45.30
C ASN A 42 -26.22 -20.74 -45.18
N PRO A 43 -26.06 -19.89 -46.21
CA PRO A 43 -26.39 -18.46 -46.13
C PRO A 43 -27.89 -18.20 -45.87
N LEU A 44 -28.73 -19.22 -46.02
CA LEU A 44 -30.17 -19.21 -45.80
C LEU A 44 -30.55 -19.53 -44.33
N ILE A 45 -29.67 -20.18 -43.56
CA ILE A 45 -29.94 -20.59 -42.16
C ILE A 45 -29.43 -19.53 -41.17
N PHE A 46 -28.29 -18.91 -41.46
CA PHE A 46 -27.67 -17.88 -40.60
C PHE A 46 -27.54 -16.55 -41.34
N GLU A 47 -28.65 -15.81 -41.41
CA GLU A 47 -28.65 -14.47 -42.00
C GLU A 47 -27.83 -13.47 -41.16
N LYS A 48 -26.92 -12.73 -41.81
CA LYS A 48 -26.10 -11.70 -41.17
C LYS A 48 -26.92 -10.42 -40.91
N LYS A 49 -27.71 -10.40 -39.85
CA LYS A 49 -28.45 -9.21 -39.40
C LYS A 49 -27.55 -8.28 -38.59
N LYS A 50 -26.85 -7.36 -39.27
CA LYS A 50 -26.08 -6.30 -38.58
C LYS A 50 -27.05 -5.36 -37.86
N ARG A 51 -26.92 -5.23 -36.55
CA ARG A 51 -27.65 -4.20 -35.80
C ARG A 51 -27.04 -2.84 -36.10
N SER A 52 -27.89 -1.87 -36.43
CA SER A 52 -27.46 -0.49 -36.53
C SER A 52 -27.08 0.05 -35.14
N ASN A 53 -25.99 0.80 -35.08
CA ASN A 53 -25.56 1.51 -33.87
C ASN A 53 -25.80 3.03 -33.98
N ILE A 54 -26.52 3.46 -35.03
CA ILE A 54 -26.96 4.84 -35.18
C ILE A 54 -27.93 5.17 -34.04
N ILE A 55 -27.92 6.42 -33.58
CA ILE A 55 -28.79 6.86 -32.49
C ILE A 55 -30.25 6.85 -33.01
N GLY A 56 -31.18 6.30 -32.22
CA GLY A 56 -32.61 6.27 -32.57
C GLY A 56 -33.06 5.01 -33.30
N VAL A 57 -32.15 4.10 -33.67
CA VAL A 57 -32.50 2.84 -34.32
C VAL A 57 -32.04 1.62 -33.50
N GLY A 58 -32.97 0.71 -33.26
CA GLY A 58 -32.71 -0.56 -32.56
C GLY A 58 -32.36 -0.45 -31.07
N VAL A 59 -32.23 -1.60 -30.41
CA VAL A 59 -31.85 -1.68 -28.99
C VAL A 59 -30.33 -1.73 -28.86
N ARG A 60 -29.78 -0.82 -28.05
CA ARG A 60 -28.34 -0.76 -27.77
C ARG A 60 -27.86 -2.06 -27.11
N PRO A 61 -26.64 -2.54 -27.44
CA PRO A 61 -26.07 -3.68 -26.74
C PRO A 61 -25.84 -3.34 -25.25
N LYS A 62 -26.08 -4.32 -24.38
CA LYS A 62 -25.76 -4.20 -22.95
C LYS A 62 -24.24 -3.99 -22.80
N LYS A 63 -23.85 -2.96 -22.06
CA LYS A 63 -22.45 -2.64 -21.74
C LYS A 63 -22.25 -2.69 -20.23
N ASP A 64 -20.99 -2.73 -19.79
CA ASP A 64 -20.70 -2.59 -18.36
C ASP A 64 -21.15 -1.21 -17.86
N LEU A 65 -22.12 -1.20 -16.93
CA LEU A 65 -22.68 -0.01 -16.31
C LEU A 65 -22.11 0.24 -14.90
N SER A 66 -21.06 -0.46 -14.48
CA SER A 66 -20.43 -0.37 -13.14
C SER A 66 -20.15 1.06 -12.67
N LYS A 67 -19.82 1.98 -13.59
CA LYS A 67 -19.58 3.41 -13.29
C LYS A 67 -20.85 4.21 -12.97
N TYR A 68 -21.99 3.80 -13.53
CA TYR A 68 -23.30 4.45 -13.37
C TYR A 68 -24.17 3.80 -12.30
N VAL A 69 -23.69 2.73 -11.66
CA VAL A 69 -24.38 2.07 -10.55
C VAL A 69 -24.64 3.05 -9.41
N LYS A 70 -25.89 3.09 -8.93
CA LYS A 70 -26.28 3.78 -7.71
C LYS A 70 -25.87 2.92 -6.51
N TRP A 71 -24.73 3.26 -5.91
CA TRP A 71 -24.19 2.52 -4.77
C TRP A 71 -25.05 2.67 -3.50
N PRO A 72 -25.11 1.62 -2.65
CA PRO A 72 -25.70 1.69 -1.31
C PRO A 72 -25.20 2.89 -0.49
N ARG A 73 -26.04 3.38 0.43
CA ARG A 73 -25.79 4.60 1.21
C ARG A 73 -24.41 4.59 1.89
N TYR A 74 -24.02 3.50 2.54
CA TYR A 74 -22.76 3.40 3.28
C TYR A 74 -21.51 3.53 2.39
N ILE A 75 -21.49 2.86 1.22
CA ILE A 75 -20.39 2.95 0.25
C ILE A 75 -20.28 4.38 -0.29
N ARG A 76 -21.43 4.99 -0.63
CA ARG A 76 -21.47 6.35 -1.17
C ARG A 76 -20.89 7.37 -0.19
N ILE A 77 -21.21 7.27 1.10
CA ILE A 77 -20.68 8.16 2.15
C ILE A 77 -19.17 7.96 2.31
N GLN A 78 -18.68 6.72 2.37
CA GLN A 78 -17.23 6.44 2.48
C GLN A 78 -16.44 6.97 1.28
N ARG A 79 -16.96 6.81 0.06
CA ARG A 79 -16.35 7.35 -1.17
C ARG A 79 -16.31 8.88 -1.15
N LYS A 80 -17.40 9.54 -0.75
CA LYS A 80 -17.47 11.00 -0.59
C LYS A 80 -16.48 11.48 0.47
N LYS A 81 -16.40 10.81 1.63
CA LYS A 81 -15.43 11.12 2.70
C LYS A 81 -13.99 11.06 2.19
N LYS A 82 -13.62 10.00 1.46
CA LYS A 82 -12.28 9.87 0.87
C LYS A 82 -11.95 10.99 -0.11
N ILE A 83 -12.90 11.35 -0.98
CA ILE A 83 -12.73 12.46 -1.92
C ILE A 83 -12.56 13.77 -1.14
N LEU A 84 -13.41 14.04 -0.16
CA LEU A 84 -13.36 15.25 0.65
C LEU A 84 -12.01 15.43 1.33
N LEU A 85 -11.46 14.38 1.94
CA LEU A 85 -10.14 14.41 2.57
C LEU A 85 -9.01 14.72 1.57
N GLN A 86 -9.12 14.29 0.32
CA GLN A 86 -8.14 14.62 -0.73
C GLN A 86 -8.27 16.07 -1.21
N ARG A 87 -9.48 16.65 -1.14
CA ARG A 87 -9.80 18.01 -1.64
C ARG A 87 -9.40 19.09 -0.68
N LEU A 88 -9.74 18.90 0.59
CA LEU A 88 -9.50 19.89 1.61
C LEU A 88 -7.99 20.06 1.82
N LYS A 89 -7.59 21.25 2.25
CA LYS A 89 -6.21 21.49 2.67
C LYS A 89 -5.99 20.72 3.98
N VAL A 90 -5.00 19.82 3.99
CA VAL A 90 -4.74 18.93 5.13
C VAL A 90 -3.56 19.49 5.94
N PRO A 91 -3.71 19.71 7.26
CA PRO A 91 -2.62 20.14 8.12
C PRO A 91 -1.41 19.19 8.07
N PRO A 92 -0.17 19.71 8.21
CA PRO A 92 1.04 18.88 8.13
C PRO A 92 1.09 17.73 9.13
N SER A 93 0.60 17.94 10.36
CA SER A 93 0.52 16.93 11.43
C SER A 93 -0.31 15.70 11.05
N ILE A 94 -1.34 15.88 10.23
CA ILE A 94 -2.16 14.79 9.69
C ILE A 94 -1.54 14.27 8.38
N ASN A 95 -1.05 15.17 7.53
CA ASN A 95 -0.52 14.82 6.22
C ASN A 95 0.70 13.90 6.28
N GLN A 96 1.52 13.98 7.33
CA GLN A 96 2.69 13.10 7.51
C GLN A 96 2.34 11.60 7.48
N PHE A 97 1.12 11.19 7.89
CA PHE A 97 0.68 9.79 7.83
C PHE A 97 0.40 9.28 6.40
N ASN A 98 0.32 10.18 5.42
CA ASN A 98 0.29 9.78 4.01
C ASN A 98 1.67 9.35 3.49
N HIS A 99 2.75 9.73 4.19
CA HIS A 99 4.11 9.32 3.88
C HIS A 99 4.46 8.07 4.68
N THR A 100 4.77 6.98 3.99
CA THR A 100 5.12 5.69 4.61
C THR A 100 6.45 5.21 4.06
N LEU A 101 7.08 4.26 4.76
CA LEU A 101 8.23 3.56 4.22
C LEU A 101 7.90 2.94 2.83
N PRO A 102 8.89 2.86 1.91
CA PRO A 102 8.75 2.12 0.68
C PRO A 102 8.29 0.68 0.92
N LYS A 103 7.51 0.12 0.00
CA LYS A 103 6.88 -1.20 0.17
C LYS A 103 7.91 -2.32 0.35
N SER A 104 9.05 -2.27 -0.36
CA SER A 104 10.15 -3.24 -0.22
C SER A 104 10.78 -3.17 1.17
N GLN A 105 11.22 -1.98 1.59
CA GLN A 105 11.80 -1.75 2.93
C GLN A 105 10.82 -2.11 4.04
N THR A 106 9.53 -1.86 3.85
CA THR A 106 8.48 -2.26 4.81
C THR A 106 8.40 -3.76 4.96
N GLN A 107 8.42 -4.53 3.86
CA GLN A 107 8.37 -6.00 3.94
C GLN A 107 9.61 -6.57 4.61
N ASP A 108 10.78 -6.01 4.31
CA ASP A 108 12.04 -6.41 4.92
C ASP A 108 12.03 -6.16 6.43
N LEU A 109 11.62 -4.97 6.85
CA LEU A 109 11.43 -4.62 8.26
C LEU A 109 10.42 -5.55 8.96
N LEU A 110 9.27 -5.84 8.33
CA LEU A 110 8.27 -6.73 8.91
C LEU A 110 8.77 -8.18 9.05
N ASN A 111 9.57 -8.66 8.10
CA ASN A 111 10.20 -9.98 8.17
C ASN A 111 11.24 -10.04 9.30
N PHE A 112 12.05 -8.99 9.47
CA PHE A 112 12.97 -8.86 10.59
C PHE A 112 12.23 -8.88 11.94
N LEU A 113 11.17 -8.08 12.08
CA LEU A 113 10.35 -8.02 13.30
C LEU A 113 9.67 -9.35 13.65
N LYS A 114 9.40 -10.21 12.66
CA LYS A 114 8.72 -11.49 12.86
C LYS A 114 9.49 -12.44 13.78
N ALA A 115 10.82 -12.34 13.84
CA ALA A 115 11.65 -13.14 14.75
C ALA A 115 11.41 -12.80 16.23
N TYR A 116 10.96 -11.57 16.53
CA TYR A 116 10.77 -11.06 17.89
C TYR A 116 9.31 -11.06 18.34
N LYS A 117 8.46 -11.89 17.71
CA LYS A 117 7.04 -12.05 18.07
C LYS A 117 6.88 -12.38 19.58
N PRO A 118 5.85 -11.84 20.27
CA PRO A 118 5.55 -12.21 21.65
C PRO A 118 5.01 -13.65 21.77
N GLU A 119 5.11 -14.24 22.96
CA GLU A 119 4.59 -15.60 23.25
C GLU A 119 3.12 -15.78 22.85
N SER A 120 2.78 -16.91 22.24
CA SER A 120 1.39 -17.32 22.03
C SER A 120 0.77 -17.83 23.33
N LYS A 121 -0.56 -17.93 23.38
CA LYS A 121 -1.28 -18.50 24.53
C LYS A 121 -0.89 -19.96 24.78
N THR A 122 -0.66 -20.72 23.71
CA THR A 122 -0.20 -22.12 23.75
C THR A 122 1.20 -22.23 24.33
N ASP A 123 2.11 -21.39 23.83
CA ASP A 123 3.52 -21.35 24.24
C ASP A 123 3.63 -20.95 25.71
N LYS A 124 2.79 -20.01 26.15
CA LYS A 124 2.68 -19.62 27.56
C LYS A 124 2.22 -20.79 28.45
N LYS A 125 1.23 -21.57 28.01
CA LYS A 125 0.76 -22.76 28.74
C LYS A 125 1.88 -23.79 28.89
N GLN A 126 2.63 -24.05 27.81
CA GLN A 126 3.77 -24.96 27.82
C GLN A 126 4.90 -24.47 28.73
N ARG A 127 5.24 -23.17 28.66
CA ARG A 127 6.26 -22.56 29.54
C ARG A 127 5.90 -22.69 31.01
N LEU A 128 4.65 -22.42 31.38
CA LEU A 128 4.19 -22.59 32.77
C LEU A 128 4.22 -24.05 33.22
N LEU A 129 3.84 -24.99 32.34
CA LEU A 129 3.87 -26.42 32.63
C LEU A 129 5.30 -26.94 32.82
N ASN A 130 6.26 -26.50 31.98
CA ASN A 130 7.66 -26.84 32.14
C ASN A 130 8.24 -26.26 33.44
N LYS A 131 7.92 -25.01 33.75
CA LYS A 131 8.33 -24.37 35.00
C LYS A 131 7.79 -25.08 36.23
N ALA A 132 6.54 -25.56 36.18
CA ALA A 132 5.96 -26.35 37.26
C ALA A 132 6.68 -27.70 37.44
N LYS A 133 7.06 -28.37 36.34
CA LYS A 133 7.85 -29.62 36.38
C LYS A 133 9.27 -29.38 36.93
N GLU A 134 9.93 -28.30 36.54
CA GLU A 134 11.27 -27.94 37.04
C GLU A 134 11.25 -27.60 38.53
N ALA A 135 10.19 -26.91 39.00
CA ALA A 135 9.99 -26.62 40.41
C ALA A 135 9.80 -27.90 41.25
N LEU A 136 9.08 -28.91 40.74
CA LEU A 136 8.96 -30.21 41.38
C LEU A 136 10.32 -30.90 41.54
N ASN A 137 11.19 -30.76 40.54
CA ASN A 137 12.56 -31.29 40.54
C ASN A 137 13.57 -30.42 41.32
N LYS A 138 13.11 -29.40 42.08
CA LYS A 138 13.92 -28.43 42.84
C LYS A 138 14.97 -27.65 42.03
N ASN A 139 14.89 -27.67 40.69
CA ASN A 139 15.79 -26.92 39.81
C ASN A 139 15.23 -25.52 39.55
N ILE A 140 15.43 -24.59 40.50
CA ILE A 140 14.94 -23.21 40.38
C ILE A 140 15.99 -22.36 39.65
N THR A 141 15.87 -22.26 38.33
CA THR A 141 16.72 -21.36 37.53
C THR A 141 16.08 -19.97 37.40
N LYS A 142 16.91 -18.91 37.40
CA LYS A 142 16.45 -17.53 37.16
C LYS A 142 16.21 -17.33 35.66
N ASP A 143 14.96 -17.10 35.28
CA ASP A 143 14.58 -16.81 33.89
C ASP A 143 15.21 -15.51 33.40
N LYS A 144 15.86 -15.53 32.22
CA LYS A 144 16.30 -14.31 31.53
C LYS A 144 15.08 -13.54 31.04
N LYS A 145 15.11 -12.19 31.12
CA LYS A 145 14.03 -11.33 30.59
C LYS A 145 13.85 -11.61 29.09
N PRO A 146 12.66 -11.98 28.63
CA PRO A 146 12.46 -12.30 27.22
C PRO A 146 12.47 -11.03 26.35
N LEU A 147 13.12 -11.14 25.19
CA LEU A 147 13.18 -10.09 24.17
C LEU A 147 12.01 -10.28 23.20
N PHE A 148 10.95 -9.50 23.41
CA PHE A 148 9.74 -9.53 22.57
C PHE A 148 9.38 -8.13 22.09
N LEU A 149 8.70 -8.09 20.94
CA LEU A 149 7.99 -6.90 20.48
C LEU A 149 6.98 -6.45 21.53
N LYS A 150 7.03 -5.16 21.83
CA LYS A 150 6.09 -4.48 22.72
C LYS A 150 4.99 -3.85 21.90
N TYR A 151 3.77 -3.90 22.41
CA TYR A 151 2.60 -3.36 21.74
C TYR A 151 1.66 -2.69 22.74
N GLY A 152 0.72 -1.91 22.21
CA GLY A 152 -0.22 -1.10 22.99
C GLY A 152 0.29 0.32 23.16
N ILE A 153 -0.54 1.29 22.75
CA ILE A 153 -0.13 2.70 22.63
C ILE A 153 0.37 3.24 23.97
N ASN A 154 -0.40 3.08 25.04
CA ASN A 154 -0.04 3.58 26.37
C ASN A 154 1.25 2.96 26.94
N HIS A 155 1.59 1.74 26.51
CA HIS A 155 2.84 1.12 26.92
C HIS A 155 4.01 1.63 26.08
N ILE A 156 3.80 1.76 24.77
CA ILE A 156 4.79 2.30 23.84
C ILE A 156 5.16 3.75 24.19
N THR A 157 4.18 4.59 24.52
CA THR A 157 4.46 5.99 24.93
C THR A 157 5.39 6.05 26.13
N LYS A 158 5.14 5.22 27.16
CA LYS A 158 6.03 5.09 28.32
C LYS A 158 7.43 4.61 27.94
N LEU A 159 7.56 3.68 26.99
CA LEU A 159 8.86 3.20 26.53
C LEU A 159 9.65 4.28 25.78
N VAL A 160 8.96 5.11 24.98
CA VAL A 160 9.56 6.25 24.27
C VAL A 160 9.99 7.34 25.26
N GLU A 161 9.13 7.69 26.22
CA GLU A 161 9.43 8.70 27.24
C GLU A 161 10.65 8.36 28.08
N ASN A 162 10.78 7.07 28.45
CA ASN A 162 11.89 6.54 29.23
C ASN A 162 13.13 6.18 28.37
N LYS A 163 13.13 6.49 27.06
CA LYS A 163 14.20 6.13 26.12
C LYS A 163 14.60 4.64 26.14
N LYS A 164 13.62 3.75 26.38
CA LYS A 164 13.79 2.29 26.32
C LYS A 164 13.44 1.70 24.96
N ALA A 165 12.80 2.49 24.11
CA ALA A 165 12.44 2.13 22.74
C ALA A 165 13.61 2.40 21.79
N ASN A 166 14.06 1.39 21.04
CA ASN A 166 15.08 1.57 20.00
C ASN A 166 14.46 1.86 18.62
N LEU A 167 13.31 1.24 18.32
CA LEU A 167 12.59 1.47 17.07
C LEU A 167 11.09 1.40 17.30
N VAL A 168 10.35 2.41 16.83
CA VAL A 168 8.89 2.47 16.90
C VAL A 168 8.28 2.41 15.50
N VAL A 169 7.43 1.40 15.27
CA VAL A 169 6.69 1.21 14.01
C VAL A 169 5.24 1.62 14.21
N ILE A 170 4.78 2.59 13.42
CA ILE A 170 3.48 3.25 13.55
C ILE A 170 2.62 2.90 12.34
N ALA A 171 1.37 2.49 12.54
CA ALA A 171 0.42 2.33 11.42
C ALA A 171 -0.21 3.66 10.99
N ASN A 172 -0.46 3.82 9.68
CA ASN A 172 -1.12 5.03 9.17
C ASN A 172 -2.65 4.95 9.07
N ASP A 173 -3.24 3.75 9.05
CA ASP A 173 -4.66 3.52 8.78
C ASP A 173 -5.49 3.36 10.07
N VAL A 174 -5.07 4.03 11.13
CA VAL A 174 -5.68 3.97 12.47
C VAL A 174 -6.95 4.84 12.49
N SER A 175 -8.00 4.32 13.13
CA SER A 175 -9.24 5.05 13.38
C SER A 175 -9.57 4.88 14.86
N PRO A 176 -9.61 5.94 15.69
CA PRO A 176 -9.31 7.37 15.44
C PRO A 176 -7.81 7.70 15.23
N ILE A 177 -7.49 8.76 14.47
CA ILE A 177 -6.10 9.18 14.16
C ILE A 177 -5.46 9.96 15.31
N GLU A 178 -6.28 10.56 16.16
CA GLU A 178 -5.94 11.33 17.34
C GLU A 178 -5.06 10.51 18.31
N LEU A 179 -5.32 9.19 18.38
CA LEU A 179 -4.57 8.24 19.21
C LEU A 179 -3.09 8.12 18.85
N VAL A 180 -2.72 8.47 17.62
CA VAL A 180 -1.37 8.29 17.10
C VAL A 180 -0.74 9.60 16.62
N LEU A 181 -1.52 10.67 16.53
CA LEU A 181 -1.11 11.97 16.01
C LEU A 181 0.13 12.54 16.72
N PHE A 182 0.21 12.37 18.04
CA PHE A 182 1.28 12.88 18.88
C PHE A 182 2.55 12.00 18.84
N LEU A 183 2.44 10.73 18.43
CA LEU A 183 3.51 9.74 18.57
C LEU A 183 4.76 10.06 17.72
N PRO A 184 4.65 10.46 16.43
CA PRO A 184 5.81 10.90 15.65
C PRO A 184 6.56 12.09 16.26
N ALA A 185 5.82 13.04 16.84
CA ALA A 185 6.40 14.21 17.48
C ALA A 185 7.11 13.83 18.79
N LEU A 186 6.51 12.94 19.58
CA LEU A 186 7.10 12.42 20.81
C LEU A 186 8.39 11.63 20.53
N CYS A 187 8.40 10.73 19.54
CA CYS A 187 9.58 9.97 19.16
C CYS A 187 10.72 10.90 18.71
N ARG A 188 10.41 11.95 17.93
CA ARG A 188 11.41 12.93 17.51
C ARG A 188 11.99 13.72 18.69
N LEU A 189 11.14 14.21 19.59
CA LEU A 189 11.57 14.97 20.77
C LEU A 189 12.47 14.13 21.69
N LYS A 190 12.20 12.82 21.80
CA LYS A 190 13.00 11.88 22.59
C LYS A 190 14.15 11.23 21.81
N GLU A 191 14.37 11.64 20.56
CA GLU A 191 15.41 11.13 19.65
C GLU A 191 15.33 9.62 19.35
N VAL A 192 14.12 9.05 19.44
CA VAL A 192 13.86 7.65 19.14
C VAL A 192 13.52 7.49 17.64
N PRO A 193 14.23 6.62 16.89
CA PRO A 193 13.88 6.30 15.51
C PRO A 193 12.45 5.78 15.37
N TYR A 194 11.68 6.35 14.46
CA TYR A 194 10.33 5.88 14.16
C TYR A 194 10.08 5.74 12.67
N CYS A 195 9.15 4.86 12.32
CA CYS A 195 8.66 4.74 10.96
C CYS A 195 7.15 4.62 10.88
N ILE A 196 6.61 5.10 9.76
CA ILE A 196 5.19 4.97 9.44
C ILE A 196 5.03 3.90 8.37
N VAL A 197 4.21 2.89 8.67
CA VAL A 197 3.90 1.74 7.83
C VAL A 197 2.40 1.76 7.48
N LYS A 198 2.06 1.16 6.34
CA LYS A 198 0.72 1.28 5.73
C LYS A 198 -0.37 0.41 6.35
N ASP A 199 -0.04 -0.78 6.87
CA ASP A 199 -1.05 -1.78 7.22
C ASP A 199 -1.06 -2.12 8.73
N LYS A 200 -1.98 -1.54 9.52
CA LYS A 200 -2.19 -1.93 10.95
C LYS A 200 -2.54 -3.40 11.15
N ALA A 201 -3.15 -4.02 10.13
CA ALA A 201 -3.51 -5.43 10.16
C ALA A 201 -2.26 -6.32 10.15
N THR A 202 -1.22 -5.94 9.41
CA THR A 202 0.06 -6.67 9.38
C THR A 202 0.80 -6.55 10.71
N LEU A 203 0.82 -5.35 11.31
CA LEU A 203 1.33 -5.16 12.67
C LEU A 203 0.55 -5.99 13.69
N GLY A 204 -0.77 -6.10 13.54
CA GLY A 204 -1.60 -6.96 14.38
C GLY A 204 -1.17 -8.43 14.33
N LYS A 205 -0.89 -8.95 13.12
CA LYS A 205 -0.43 -10.33 12.93
C LYS A 205 0.88 -10.62 13.67
N LEU A 206 1.81 -9.67 13.72
CA LEU A 206 3.07 -9.81 14.46
C LEU A 206 2.86 -10.05 15.96
N VAL A 207 1.79 -9.50 16.54
CA VAL A 207 1.51 -9.54 17.99
C VAL A 207 0.30 -10.42 18.36
N HIS A 208 -0.13 -11.29 17.45
CA HIS A 208 -1.29 -12.17 17.63
C HIS A 208 -2.58 -11.42 17.98
N LYS A 209 -2.85 -10.33 17.25
CA LYS A 209 -4.08 -9.53 17.35
C LYS A 209 -4.64 -9.25 15.97
N LYS A 210 -5.93 -8.89 15.89
CA LYS A 210 -6.58 -8.46 14.64
C LYS A 210 -5.95 -7.19 14.06
N THR A 211 -5.52 -6.28 14.92
CA THR A 211 -4.92 -4.98 14.57
C THR A 211 -3.93 -4.56 15.66
N ALA A 212 -2.89 -3.82 15.29
CA ALA A 212 -2.03 -3.10 16.24
C ALA A 212 -1.77 -1.69 15.72
N THR A 213 -1.91 -0.68 16.59
CA THR A 213 -1.72 0.73 16.24
C THR A 213 -0.25 1.09 16.06
N ALA A 214 0.57 0.65 17.01
CA ALA A 214 2.01 0.79 16.99
C ALA A 214 2.64 -0.45 17.63
N VAL A 215 3.87 -0.73 17.23
CA VAL A 215 4.71 -1.81 17.76
C VAL A 215 6.09 -1.23 18.01
N CYS A 216 6.73 -1.64 19.10
CA CYS A 216 8.03 -1.14 19.52
C CYS A 216 8.99 -2.31 19.76
N LEU A 217 10.27 -2.08 19.45
CA LEU A 217 11.37 -2.99 19.75
C LEU A 217 12.29 -2.30 20.77
N GLU A 218 12.44 -2.90 21.95
CA GLU A 218 13.31 -2.38 23.03
C GLU A 218 14.77 -2.79 22.80
N SER A 219 15.01 -4.06 22.52
CA SER A 219 16.33 -4.65 22.33
C SER A 219 16.20 -5.91 21.48
N VAL A 220 17.27 -6.25 20.77
CA VAL A 220 17.39 -7.48 19.97
C VAL A 220 18.53 -8.35 20.50
N LYS A 221 18.69 -9.54 19.92
CA LYS A 221 19.90 -10.34 20.14
C LYS A 221 21.11 -9.59 19.55
N LYS A 222 22.30 -9.82 20.10
CA LYS A 222 23.54 -9.17 19.63
C LYS A 222 23.80 -9.41 18.13
N GLU A 223 23.48 -10.60 17.64
CA GLU A 223 23.61 -11.01 16.22
C GLU A 223 22.73 -10.17 15.26
N ASP A 224 21.61 -9.66 15.75
CA ASP A 224 20.62 -8.91 14.96
C ASP A 224 20.74 -7.39 15.18
N GLN A 225 21.66 -6.95 16.04
CA GLN A 225 21.81 -5.54 16.40
C GLN A 225 22.21 -4.68 15.19
N GLU A 226 23.14 -5.16 14.36
CA GLU A 226 23.56 -4.45 13.14
C GLU A 226 22.38 -4.22 12.17
N LYS A 227 21.50 -5.22 12.01
CA LYS A 227 20.29 -5.08 11.19
C LYS A 227 19.31 -4.07 11.78
N LEU A 228 19.15 -4.08 13.11
CA LEU A 228 18.33 -3.08 13.79
C LEU A 228 18.89 -1.67 13.55
N ASP A 229 20.21 -1.49 13.65
CA ASP A 229 20.87 -0.21 13.46
C ASP A 229 20.74 0.28 12.01
N TYR A 230 20.81 -0.63 11.03
CA TYR A 230 20.50 -0.32 9.63
C TYR A 230 19.06 0.19 9.47
N PHE A 231 18.06 -0.50 10.03
CA PHE A 231 16.67 -0.03 9.96
C PHE A 231 16.47 1.28 10.70
N ALA A 232 17.11 1.47 11.87
CA ALA A 232 17.07 2.72 12.62
C ALA A 232 17.63 3.88 11.79
N LYS A 233 18.75 3.69 11.10
CA LYS A 233 19.34 4.68 10.18
C LYS A 233 18.37 5.03 9.05
N VAL A 234 17.81 4.05 8.35
CA VAL A 234 16.82 4.26 7.28
C VAL A 234 15.60 5.03 7.79
N CYS A 235 15.11 4.69 8.98
CA CYS A 235 13.97 5.38 9.59
C CYS A 235 14.31 6.84 9.94
N LYS A 236 15.52 7.07 10.45
CA LYS A 236 15.99 8.41 10.83
C LYS A 236 16.07 9.34 9.61
N GLU A 237 16.67 8.86 8.52
CA GLU A 237 16.78 9.58 7.24
C GLU A 237 15.40 9.91 6.64
N ASN A 238 14.46 8.96 6.68
CA ASN A 238 13.13 9.14 6.09
C ASN A 238 12.21 10.02 6.95
N PHE A 239 12.33 9.99 8.28
CA PHE A 239 11.34 10.59 9.19
C PHE A 239 11.91 11.54 10.23
N ASN A 240 12.82 11.09 11.10
CA ASN A 240 13.29 11.89 12.24
C ASN A 240 14.00 13.17 11.77
N ASP A 241 14.96 13.02 10.87
CA ASP A 241 15.79 14.11 10.34
C ASP A 241 15.03 14.92 9.26
N ASN A 242 14.02 14.29 8.64
CA ASN A 242 13.18 14.94 7.65
C ASN A 242 12.22 15.97 8.28
N VAL A 243 12.56 17.25 8.12
CA VAL A 243 11.75 18.40 8.56
C VAL A 243 10.72 18.85 7.51
N ASP A 244 10.83 18.39 6.26
CA ASP A 244 9.94 18.79 5.19
C ASP A 244 8.57 18.14 5.36
N LEU A 245 8.53 16.86 5.72
CA LEU A 245 7.29 16.16 6.06
C LEU A 245 6.51 16.85 7.19
N ARG A 246 7.23 17.47 8.15
CA ARG A 246 6.64 18.19 9.29
C ARG A 246 5.97 19.51 8.89
N ARG A 247 6.47 20.17 7.84
CA ARG A 247 6.00 21.49 7.40
C ARG A 247 5.05 21.40 6.20
N LYS A 248 5.07 20.27 5.47
CA LYS A 248 4.35 20.14 4.21
C LYS A 248 2.84 19.96 4.42
N TRP A 249 2.10 21.00 4.05
CA TRP A 249 0.65 20.91 3.88
C TRP A 249 0.27 19.92 2.78
N GLY A 250 -0.79 19.16 3.03
CA GLY A 250 -1.34 18.18 2.10
C GLY A 250 -2.66 18.62 1.46
N GLY A 251 -3.23 17.70 0.68
CA GLY A 251 -4.57 17.86 0.11
C GLY A 251 -4.62 18.71 -1.16
N GLN A 252 -5.71 19.47 -1.34
CA GLN A 252 -5.98 20.31 -2.51
C GLN A 252 -5.94 19.58 -3.86
N LYS A 253 -6.21 18.28 -3.88
CA LYS A 253 -6.15 17.48 -5.11
C LYS A 253 -7.39 17.70 -5.96
N MET A 254 -7.22 18.22 -7.18
CA MET A 254 -8.30 18.49 -8.14
C MET A 254 -8.91 17.22 -8.76
N SER A 255 -10.08 17.34 -9.40
CA SER A 255 -10.87 16.20 -9.92
C SER A 255 -10.49 16.01 -11.35
N ALA A 256 -10.66 14.83 -11.93
CA ALA A 256 -10.32 14.60 -13.32
C ALA A 256 -10.91 15.70 -14.23
N LYS A 257 -12.20 16.04 -14.06
CA LYS A 257 -12.86 17.10 -14.85
C LYS A 257 -12.34 18.51 -14.52
N SER A 258 -12.21 18.83 -13.24
CA SER A 258 -11.76 20.15 -12.78
C SER A 258 -10.30 20.42 -13.16
N MET A 259 -9.45 19.40 -13.05
CA MET A 259 -8.05 19.43 -13.48
C MET A 259 -7.97 19.56 -15.00
N LEU A 260 -8.77 18.81 -15.76
CA LEU A 260 -8.82 18.97 -17.22
C LEU A 260 -9.24 20.39 -17.61
N LEU A 261 -10.29 20.93 -17.00
CA LEU A 261 -10.75 22.29 -17.24
C LEU A 261 -9.66 23.31 -16.93
N LYS A 262 -9.00 23.20 -15.77
CA LYS A 262 -7.88 24.07 -15.39
C LYS A 262 -6.72 23.96 -16.39
N LYS A 263 -6.36 22.74 -16.81
CA LYS A 263 -5.33 22.49 -17.80
C LYS A 263 -5.65 23.15 -19.14
N MET A 264 -6.92 23.06 -19.58
CA MET A 264 -7.36 23.67 -20.84
C MET A 264 -7.28 25.20 -20.76
N LYS A 265 -7.77 25.81 -19.67
CA LYS A 265 -7.66 27.26 -19.44
C LYS A 265 -6.21 27.73 -19.38
N ASP A 266 -5.38 27.06 -18.57
CA ASP A 266 -3.96 27.39 -18.42
C ASP A 266 -3.21 27.22 -19.75
N LYS A 267 -3.58 26.23 -20.58
CA LYS A 267 -2.99 26.02 -21.92
C LYS A 267 -3.36 27.16 -22.88
N ALA A 268 -4.64 27.53 -22.95
CA ALA A 268 -5.10 28.60 -23.84
C ALA A 268 -4.41 29.93 -23.49
N ARG A 269 -4.41 30.29 -22.20
CA ARG A 269 -3.76 31.51 -21.72
C ARG A 269 -2.26 31.52 -22.02
N LYS A 270 -1.56 30.41 -21.80
CA LYS A 270 -0.12 30.32 -22.10
C LYS A 270 0.19 30.47 -23.58
N ILE A 271 -0.67 29.96 -24.47
CA ILE A 271 -0.51 30.13 -25.91
C ILE A 271 -0.68 31.60 -26.28
N GLU A 272 -1.68 32.26 -25.72
CA GLU A 272 -1.94 33.69 -25.94
C GLU A 272 -0.79 34.57 -25.41
N GLU A 273 -0.33 34.34 -24.18
CA GLU A 273 0.83 35.02 -23.59
C GLU A 273 2.10 34.79 -24.42
N ALA A 274 2.35 33.56 -24.88
CA ALA A 274 3.49 33.24 -25.72
C ALA A 274 3.42 33.95 -27.07
N LYS A 275 2.24 33.99 -27.70
CA LYS A 275 2.08 34.68 -28.99
C LYS A 275 2.22 36.19 -28.85
N LYS A 276 1.66 36.77 -27.77
CA LYS A 276 1.86 38.19 -27.43
C LYS A 276 3.35 38.51 -27.24
N LYS A 277 4.09 37.65 -26.52
CA LYS A 277 5.54 37.81 -26.32
C LYS A 277 6.32 37.70 -27.62
N GLU A 278 5.96 36.76 -28.49
CA GLU A 278 6.58 36.59 -29.81
C GLU A 278 6.37 37.83 -30.68
N ILE A 279 5.14 38.38 -30.72
CA ILE A 279 4.83 39.60 -31.47
C ILE A 279 5.59 40.81 -30.88
N SER A 280 5.61 40.96 -29.56
CA SER A 280 6.31 42.03 -28.86
C SER A 280 7.84 41.98 -28.98
N ALA A 281 8.42 40.83 -29.31
CA ALA A 281 9.86 40.71 -29.57
C ALA A 281 10.20 40.94 -31.05
N LYS A 282 9.19 40.88 -31.93
CA LYS A 282 9.34 41.02 -33.38
C LYS A 282 9.10 42.46 -33.86
N LEU A 283 8.22 43.19 -33.17
CA LEU A 283 7.97 44.61 -33.32
C LEU A 283 8.81 45.39 -32.31
#